data_AF-A0A6J4YAP8-F1
#
_entry.id   AF-A0A6J4YAP8-F1
#
_cell.length_a   1.000
_cell.length_b   1.000
_cell.length_c   1.000
_cell.angle_alpha   90.00
_cell.angle_beta   90.00
_cell.angle_gamma   90.00
#
_symmetry.space_group_name_H-M   'P 1'
#
loop_
_entity.id
_entity.type
_entity.pdbx_description
1 polymer ?
#
loop_
_entity_poly.entity_id
_entity_poly.type
_entity_poly.pdbx_seq_one_letter_code
_entity_poly.pdbx_strand_id
1 'polypeptide(L)' 'MTSVSSEKLHRIYRFISDYSCSAMNGWALYAGVHGGGSPVMEKIGIRNEYNLESNKQIARYLAGIE' A
#
# COMPACT_ATOMS: atom_id res chain seq x y z
N MET A 1 -4.04 39.50 3.26
CA MET A 1 -3.56 38.24 2.68
C MET A 1 -2.08 38.10 3.03
N THR A 2 -1.72 37.12 3.84
CA THR A 2 -0.34 36.92 4.32
C THR A 2 0.61 36.67 3.14
N SER A 3 1.59 37.55 2.96
CA SER A 3 2.57 37.51 1.88
C SER A 3 3.59 36.39 2.13
N VAL A 4 3.32 35.19 1.61
CA VAL A 4 4.33 34.13 1.53
C VAL A 4 5.43 34.59 0.57
N SER A 5 6.70 34.49 0.96
CA SER A 5 7.81 34.90 0.10
C SER A 5 7.91 33.98 -1.14
N SER A 6 8.29 34.55 -2.28
CA SER A 6 8.47 33.80 -3.54
C SER A 6 9.45 32.63 -3.39
N GLU A 7 10.47 32.78 -2.54
CA GLU A 7 11.45 31.74 -2.25
C GLU A 7 10.82 30.54 -1.50
N LYS A 8 9.90 30.79 -0.56
CA LYS A 8 9.14 29.73 0.12
C LYS A 8 8.20 29.02 -0.85
N LEU A 9 7.55 29.76 -1.74
CA LEU A 9 6.73 29.20 -2.81
C LEU A 9 7.56 28.31 -3.74
N HIS A 10 8.71 28.80 -4.21
CA HIS A 10 9.61 28.02 -5.04
C HIS A 10 10.04 26.70 -4.36
N ARG A 11 10.46 26.77 -3.09
CA ARG A 11 10.88 25.58 -2.34
C ARG A 11 9.78 24.54 -2.18
N ILE A 12 8.55 24.96 -1.86
CA ILE A 12 7.46 23.98 -1.68
C ILE A 12 7.10 23.31 -3.00
N TYR A 13 7.05 24.06 -4.11
CA TYR A 13 6.79 23.45 -5.42
C TYR A 13 7.94 22.57 -5.89
N ARG A 14 9.19 22.94 -5.60
CA ARG A 14 10.35 22.09 -5.90
C ARG A 14 10.31 20.80 -5.09
N PHE A 15 10.01 20.87 -3.80
CA PHE A 15 9.83 19.70 -2.95
C PHE A 15 8.72 18.78 -3.45
N ILE A 16 7.55 19.32 -3.82
CA ILE A 16 6.45 18.52 -4.38
C ILE A 16 6.90 17.82 -5.67
N SER A 17 7.61 18.54 -6.56
CA SER A 17 8.13 17.97 -7.80
C SER A 17 9.15 16.87 -7.53
N ASP A 18 10.08 17.06 -6.60
CA ASP A 18 11.09 16.07 -6.24
C ASP A 18 10.45 14.84 -5.57
N TYR A 19 9.48 15.04 -4.68
CA TYR A 19 8.78 13.96 -3.99
C TYR A 19 7.82 13.19 -4.90
N SER A 20 7.25 13.82 -5.93
CA SER A 20 6.21 13.17 -6.74
C SER A 20 6.74 12.64 -8.07
N CYS A 21 7.73 13.28 -8.67
CA CYS A 21 8.09 13.06 -10.09
C CYS A 21 9.59 12.86 -10.32
N SER A 22 10.44 12.88 -9.30
CA SER A 22 11.87 12.62 -9.48
C SER A 22 12.15 11.14 -9.79
N ALA A 23 13.31 10.88 -10.38
CA ALA A 23 13.81 9.52 -10.56
C ALA A 23 13.92 8.76 -9.22
N MET A 24 14.27 9.46 -8.14
CA MET A 24 14.35 8.90 -6.80
C MET A 24 12.96 8.46 -6.30
N ASN A 25 11.93 9.28 -6.51
CA ASN A 25 10.56 8.88 -6.18
C ASN A 25 10.09 7.70 -7.04
N GLY A 26 10.40 7.70 -8.34
CA GLY A 26 10.08 6.59 -9.24
C GLY A 26 10.67 5.26 -8.75
N TRP A 27 11.94 5.28 -8.33
CA TRP A 27 12.58 4.12 -7.70
C TRP A 27 11.91 3.74 -6.37
N ALA A 28 11.59 4.71 -5.52
CA ALA A 28 10.97 4.45 -4.21
C ALA A 28 9.58 3.82 -4.34
N LEU A 29 8.76 4.28 -5.30
CA LEU A 29 7.46 3.68 -5.60
C LEU A 29 7.60 2.24 -6.11
N TYR A 30 8.56 2.00 -7.00
CA TYR A 30 8.82 0.66 -7.51
C TYR A 30 9.30 -0.29 -6.41
N ALA A 31 10.24 0.17 -5.58
CA ALA A 31 10.74 -0.56 -4.43
C ALA A 31 9.62 -0.80 -3.38
N GLY A 32 8.71 0.15 -3.18
CA GLY A 32 7.59 0.02 -2.25
C GLY A 32 6.65 -1.14 -2.62
N VAL A 33 6.45 -1.40 -3.91
CA VAL A 33 5.52 -2.46 -4.37
C VAL A 33 6.22 -3.78 -4.77
N HIS A 34 7.56 -3.82 -4.86
CA HIS A 34 8.32 -5.03 -5.20
C HIS A 34 9.35 -5.46 -4.14
N GLY A 35 9.87 -4.54 -3.33
CA GLY A 35 10.93 -4.78 -2.35
C GLY A 35 10.46 -5.51 -1.09
N GLY A 36 9.21 -5.32 -0.68
CA GLY A 36 8.57 -6.05 0.44
C GLY A 36 7.86 -7.34 0.02
N GLY A 37 7.94 -7.72 -1.27
CA GLY A 37 7.08 -8.70 -1.90
C GLY A 37 5.93 -8.03 -2.64
N SER A 38 5.56 -8.58 -3.81
CA SER A 38 4.42 -8.10 -4.60
C SER A 38 3.13 -8.11 -3.76
N PRO A 39 2.15 -7.22 -4.01
CA PRO A 39 0.82 -7.31 -3.38
C PRO A 39 0.15 -8.68 -3.50
N VAL A 40 0.54 -9.49 -4.50
CA VAL A 40 0.11 -10.89 -4.61
C VAL A 40 0.72 -11.77 -3.52
N MET A 41 1.99 -11.57 -3.17
CA MET A 41 2.68 -12.33 -2.13
C MET A 41 2.08 -12.06 -0.74
N GLU A 42 1.67 -10.82 -0.46
CA GLU A 42 0.96 -10.48 0.78
C GLU A 42 -0.34 -11.29 0.90
N LYS A 43 -1.15 -11.32 -0.17
CA LYS A 43 -2.38 -12.14 -0.23
C LYS A 43 -2.10 -13.62 -0.04
N ILE A 44 -1.02 -14.15 -0.61
CA ILE A 44 -0.61 -15.56 -0.42
C ILE A 44 -0.23 -15.81 1.04
N GLY A 45 0.56 -14.92 1.65
CA GLY A 45 0.95 -15.01 3.06
C GLY A 45 -0.27 -15.05 3.98
N ILE A 46 -1.16 -14.06 3.86
CA ILE A 46 -2.42 -14.01 4.63
C ILE A 46 -3.22 -15.30 4.42
N ARG A 47 -3.41 -15.72 3.16
CA ARG A 47 -4.20 -16.91 2.83
C ARG A 47 -3.61 -18.20 3.42
N ASN A 48 -2.29 -18.32 3.49
CA ASN A 48 -1.61 -19.50 4.04
C ASN A 48 -1.78 -19.60 5.56
N GLU A 49 -1.79 -18.48 6.26
CA GLU A 49 -1.96 -18.44 7.72
C GLU A 49 -3.43 -18.39 8.15
N TYR A 50 -4.33 -18.01 7.24
CA TYR A 50 -5.75 -17.89 7.52
C TYR A 50 -6.41 -19.26 7.70
N ASN A 51 -7.05 -19.49 8.84
CA ASN A 51 -7.79 -20.72 9.12
C ASN A 51 -9.08 -20.78 8.28
N LEU A 52 -8.98 -21.36 7.09
CA LEU A 52 -10.13 -21.55 6.21
C LEU A 52 -11.09 -22.63 6.71
N GLU A 53 -10.58 -23.62 7.45
CA GLU A 53 -11.41 -24.73 7.93
C GLU A 53 -12.42 -24.28 8.98
N SER A 54 -12.08 -23.34 9.86
CA SER A 54 -13.05 -22.78 10.81
C SER A 54 -14.21 -22.12 10.09
N ASN A 55 -13.93 -21.31 9.05
CA ASN A 55 -14.99 -20.68 8.27
C ASN A 55 -15.85 -21.69 7.52
N LYS A 56 -15.24 -22.75 6.97
CA LYS A 56 -16.00 -23.83 6.31
C LYS A 56 -16.87 -24.59 7.31
N GLN A 57 -16.38 -24.84 8.53
CA GLN A 57 -17.17 -25.48 9.59
C GLN A 57 -18.36 -24.61 9.99
N ILE A 58 -18.17 -23.29 10.16
CA ILE A 58 -19.26 -22.35 10.42
C ILE A 58 -20.30 -22.40 9.29
N ALA A 59 -19.86 -22.35 8.04
CA ALA A 59 -20.76 -22.41 6.89
C ALA A 59 -21.53 -23.75 6.82
N ARG A 60 -20.86 -24.88 7.07
CA ARG A 60 -21.48 -26.21 7.12
C ARG A 60 -22.55 -26.31 8.23
N TYR A 61 -22.21 -25.87 9.44
CA TYR A 61 -23.13 -25.83 10.57
C TYR A 61 -24.39 -25.00 10.27
N LEU A 62 -24.22 -23.79 9.74
CA LEU A 62 -25.35 -22.93 9.39
C LEU A 62 -26.21 -23.46 8.25
N ALA A 63 -25.63 -24.28 7.37
CA ALA A 63 -26.33 -24.93 6.27
C ALA A 63 -26.97 -26.29 6.66
N GLY A 64 -26.76 -26.77 7.88
CA GLY A 64 -27.22 -28.10 8.32
C GLY A 64 -26.46 -29.26 7.65
N ILE A 65 -25.19 -29.03 7.26
CA ILE A 65 -24.30 -30.02 6.65
C ILE A 65 -23.31 -30.50 7.73
N GLU A 66 -23.22 -31.81 7.96
CA GLU A 66 -22.16 -32.43 8.80
C GLU A 66 -20.88 -32.68 7.99
#